data_AF-A0A369R0D0-F1
#
_entry.id   AF-A0A369R0D0-F1
#
_cell.length_a   1.000
_cell.length_b   1.000
_cell.length_c   1.000
_cell.angle_alpha   90.00
_cell.angle_beta   90.00
_cell.angle_gamma   90.00
#
_symmetry.space_group_name_H-M   'P 1'
#
loop_
_entity.id
_entity.type
_entity.pdbx_description
1 polymer ?
#
loop_
_entity_poly.entity_id
_entity_poly.type
_entity_poly.pdbx_seq_one_letter_code
_entity_poly.pdbx_strand_id
1 'polypeptide(L)'
;MRLLSTSLLVFSLALPAAVVLPATQAEAGRIERACNASDRRAANPALCSCIQRVADQMLTTRDQRKAARFFRDPQRAQEVRKSDTPADDAFWSRWRDYARSAADICG
;
A
#
# COMPACT_ATOMS: atom_id res chain seq x y z
N MET A 1 -51.92 52.54 -8.47
CA MET A 1 -51.61 52.24 -7.05
C MET A 1 -50.56 51.14 -7.02
N ARG A 2 -49.27 51.51 -6.94
CA ARG A 2 -48.16 50.56 -6.74
C ARG A 2 -47.75 50.65 -5.27
N LEU A 3 -48.26 49.72 -4.47
CA LEU A 3 -47.98 49.63 -3.04
C LEU A 3 -46.66 48.87 -2.82
N LEU A 4 -45.67 49.61 -2.31
CA LEU A 4 -44.72 49.24 -1.26
C LEU A 4 -44.72 47.76 -0.82
N SER A 5 -43.55 47.11 -0.89
CA SER A 5 -43.11 46.21 0.19
C SER A 5 -41.61 45.98 0.16
N THR A 6 -40.97 46.73 1.03
CA THR A 6 -39.72 46.43 1.73
C THR A 6 -39.66 44.99 2.24
N SER A 7 -38.53 44.31 2.07
CA SER A 7 -37.86 43.59 3.16
C SER A 7 -36.51 43.04 2.70
N LEU A 8 -35.46 43.72 3.16
CA LEU A 8 -34.11 43.17 3.29
C LEU A 8 -34.18 41.99 4.27
N LEU A 9 -33.86 40.78 3.81
CA LEU A 9 -33.54 39.67 4.70
C LEU A 9 -32.11 39.22 4.43
N VAL A 10 -31.23 39.71 5.30
CA VAL A 10 -29.84 39.29 5.45
C VAL A 10 -29.84 37.85 5.95
N PHE A 11 -29.50 36.90 5.09
CA PHE A 11 -29.35 35.49 5.47
C PHE A 11 -27.89 35.25 5.84
N SER A 12 -27.56 35.36 7.13
CA SER A 12 -26.24 35.04 7.68
C SER A 12 -25.96 33.54 7.48
N LEU A 13 -25.10 33.20 6.52
CA LEU A 13 -24.61 31.84 6.34
C LEU A 13 -23.64 31.49 7.48
N ALA A 14 -24.08 30.64 8.41
CA ALA A 14 -23.18 29.98 9.35
C ALA A 14 -22.30 28.98 8.59
N LEU A 15 -20.97 29.17 8.61
CA LEU A 15 -20.02 28.20 8.05
C LEU A 15 -19.97 26.95 8.93
N PRO A 16 -20.24 25.74 8.41
CA PRO A 16 -19.94 24.52 9.15
C PRO A 16 -18.42 24.32 9.21
N ALA A 17 -17.89 24.14 10.42
CA ALA A 17 -16.50 23.73 10.64
C ALA A 17 -16.32 22.29 10.13
N ALA A 18 -15.67 22.14 8.97
CA ALA A 18 -15.34 20.83 8.41
C ALA A 18 -14.26 20.15 9.28
N VAL A 19 -14.64 19.08 9.96
CA VAL A 19 -13.69 18.19 10.64
C VAL A 19 -12.93 17.41 9.57
N VAL A 20 -11.67 17.77 9.36
CA VAL A 20 -10.77 17.03 8.46
C VAL A 20 -10.28 15.80 9.22
N LEU A 21 -10.87 14.65 8.96
CA LEU A 21 -10.31 13.38 9.39
C LEU A 21 -9.00 13.15 8.63
N PRO A 22 -7.88 12.80 9.30
CA PRO A 22 -6.67 12.43 8.59
C PRO A 22 -6.98 11.17 7.77
N ALA A 23 -6.97 11.31 6.44
CA ALA A 23 -6.92 10.18 5.56
C ALA A 23 -5.63 9.44 5.90
N THR A 24 -5.74 8.30 6.59
CA THR A 24 -4.65 7.34 6.62
C THR A 24 -4.46 6.94 5.17
N GLN A 25 -3.41 7.49 4.55
CA GLN A 25 -2.96 6.97 3.28
C GLN A 25 -2.59 5.53 3.58
N ALA A 26 -3.51 4.60 3.33
CA ALA A 26 -3.15 3.21 3.11
C ALA A 26 -2.03 3.32 2.07
N GLU A 27 -0.79 3.02 2.48
CA GLU A 27 0.32 2.78 1.56
C GLU A 27 -0.19 1.67 0.67
N ALA A 28 -0.88 2.04 -0.42
CA ALA A 28 -1.66 1.10 -1.19
C ALA A 28 -0.71 -0.04 -1.54
N GLY A 29 -1.13 -1.27 -1.26
CA GLY A 29 -0.19 -2.34 -0.96
C GLY A 29 0.89 -2.43 -2.01
N ARG A 30 2.15 -2.11 -1.66
CA ARG A 30 3.21 -2.07 -2.67
C ARG A 30 3.47 -3.45 -3.24
N ILE A 31 3.45 -4.46 -2.37
CA ILE A 31 3.50 -5.86 -2.74
C ILE A 31 2.21 -6.28 -3.41
N GLU A 32 1.04 -5.86 -2.91
CA GLU A 32 -0.26 -6.16 -3.54
C GLU A 32 -0.32 -5.69 -5.00
N ARG A 33 0.00 -4.43 -5.26
CA ARG A 33 0.04 -3.86 -6.62
C ARG A 33 1.04 -4.60 -7.50
N ALA A 34 2.22 -4.91 -6.97
CA ALA A 34 3.25 -5.62 -7.71
C ALA A 34 2.84 -7.07 -8.02
N CYS A 35 2.14 -7.72 -7.09
CA CYS A 35 1.57 -9.06 -7.24
C CYS A 35 0.47 -9.08 -8.30
N ASN A 36 -0.50 -8.16 -8.20
CA ASN A 36 -1.59 -8.02 -9.17
C ASN A 36 -1.09 -7.67 -10.57
N ALA A 37 0.01 -6.92 -10.67
CA ALA A 37 0.64 -6.57 -11.95
C ALA A 37 1.62 -7.65 -12.47
N SER A 38 1.83 -8.75 -11.75
CA SER A 38 2.73 -9.81 -12.19
C SER A 38 2.03 -10.79 -13.13
N ASP A 39 2.73 -11.29 -14.14
CA ASP A 39 2.20 -12.30 -15.08
C ASP A 39 2.10 -13.71 -14.47
N ARG A 40 2.07 -13.83 -13.14
CA ARG A 40 2.02 -15.11 -12.44
C ARG A 40 0.59 -15.65 -12.47
N ARG A 41 0.41 -16.88 -12.93
CA ARG A 41 -0.90 -17.56 -12.99
C ARG A 41 -1.65 -17.61 -11.67
N ALA A 42 -0.93 -17.68 -10.55
CA ALA A 42 -1.52 -17.74 -9.22
C ALA A 42 -1.93 -16.35 -8.65
N ALA A 43 -1.49 -15.26 -9.29
CA ALA A 43 -1.82 -13.91 -8.82
C ALA A 43 -3.32 -13.65 -8.93
N ASN A 44 -3.94 -13.32 -7.81
CA ASN A 44 -5.32 -12.91 -7.72
C ASN A 44 -5.48 -11.88 -6.58
N PRO A 45 -6.50 -11.02 -6.62
CA PRO A 45 -6.64 -9.94 -5.64
C PRO A 45 -6.69 -10.41 -4.17
N ALA A 46 -7.33 -11.56 -3.90
CA ALA A 46 -7.42 -12.10 -2.54
C ALA A 46 -6.04 -12.52 -2.00
N LEU A 47 -5.29 -13.28 -2.79
CA LEU A 47 -3.91 -13.66 -2.45
C LEU A 47 -3.01 -12.43 -2.31
N CYS A 48 -3.05 -11.52 -3.30
CA CYS A 48 -2.18 -10.35 -3.32
C CYS A 48 -2.43 -9.41 -2.13
N SER A 49 -3.69 -9.25 -1.70
CA SER A 49 -4.02 -8.50 -0.47
C SER A 49 -3.56 -9.24 0.80
N CYS A 50 -3.64 -10.58 0.82
CA CYS A 50 -3.19 -11.39 1.96
C CYS A 50 -1.68 -11.25 2.18
N ILE A 51 -0.88 -11.47 1.14
CA ILE A 51 0.58 -11.37 1.24
C ILE A 51 1.05 -9.93 1.51
N GLN A 52 0.24 -8.92 1.18
CA GLN A 52 0.50 -7.54 1.57
C GLN A 52 0.32 -7.33 3.07
N ARG A 53 -0.77 -7.83 3.68
CA ARG A 53 -0.96 -7.72 5.14
C ARG A 53 0.15 -8.41 5.92
N VAL A 54 0.67 -9.52 5.42
CA VAL A 54 1.86 -10.18 6.00
C VAL A 54 3.10 -9.29 5.83
N ALA A 55 3.27 -8.66 4.65
CA ALA A 55 4.38 -7.74 4.40
C ALA A 55 4.35 -6.52 5.33
N ASP A 56 3.17 -5.97 5.64
CA ASP A 56 3.03 -4.81 6.52
C ASP A 56 3.45 -5.08 7.96
N GLN A 57 3.39 -6.35 8.38
CA GLN A 57 3.81 -6.77 9.72
C GLN A 57 5.30 -7.12 9.79
N MET A 58 5.91 -7.55 8.68
CA MET A 58 7.25 -8.16 8.69
C MET A 58 8.31 -7.35 7.96
N LEU A 59 7.91 -6.51 7.01
CA LEU A 59 8.83 -5.79 6.12
C LEU A 59 8.72 -4.28 6.36
N THR A 60 9.88 -3.64 6.44
CA THR A 60 9.92 -2.17 6.42
C THR A 60 9.43 -1.63 5.08
N THR A 61 9.02 -0.37 5.03
CA THR A 61 8.66 0.28 3.76
C THR A 61 9.79 0.18 2.74
N ARG A 62 11.07 0.25 3.16
CA ARG A 62 12.24 0.08 2.29
C ARG A 62 12.33 -1.34 1.74
N ASP A 63 12.17 -2.35 2.58
CA ASP A 63 12.16 -3.75 2.17
C ASP A 63 11.02 -4.00 1.18
N GLN A 64 9.81 -3.50 1.45
CA GLN A 64 8.68 -3.62 0.53
C GLN A 64 8.96 -2.99 -0.86
N ARG A 65 9.68 -1.86 -0.95
CA ARG A 65 10.04 -1.30 -2.28
C ARG A 65 11.05 -2.12 -3.03
N LYS A 66 11.97 -2.77 -2.32
CA LYS A 66 12.95 -3.67 -2.93
C LYS A 66 12.26 -4.95 -3.38
N ALA A 67 11.50 -5.58 -2.50
CA ALA A 67 10.69 -6.77 -2.76
C ALA A 67 9.71 -6.61 -3.93
N ALA A 68 8.98 -5.48 -4.01
CA ALA A 68 8.06 -5.21 -5.11
C ALA A 68 8.73 -5.26 -6.50
N ARG A 69 10.04 -4.97 -6.58
CA ARG A 69 10.80 -5.07 -7.84
C ARG A 69 10.99 -6.52 -8.28
N PHE A 70 10.98 -7.49 -7.37
CA PHE A 70 11.14 -8.92 -7.70
C PHE A 70 9.93 -9.49 -8.45
N PHE A 71 8.75 -8.87 -8.30
CA PHE A 71 7.55 -9.28 -9.04
C PHE A 71 7.66 -8.92 -10.52
N ARG A 72 8.22 -7.75 -10.83
CA ARG A 72 8.46 -7.30 -12.21
C ARG A 72 9.71 -7.94 -12.82
N ASP A 73 10.74 -8.15 -12.01
CA ASP A 73 12.04 -8.62 -12.43
C ASP A 73 12.55 -9.69 -11.45
N PRO A 74 12.25 -10.97 -11.71
CA PRO A 74 12.71 -12.07 -10.86
C PRO A 74 14.23 -12.19 -10.76
N GLN A 75 14.98 -11.67 -11.74
CA GLN A 75 16.45 -11.73 -11.73
C GLN A 75 17.04 -10.92 -10.59
N ARG A 76 16.40 -9.81 -10.19
CA ARG A 76 16.82 -9.04 -9.01
C ARG A 76 16.82 -9.83 -7.71
N ALA A 77 15.91 -10.80 -7.57
CA ALA A 77 15.94 -11.68 -6.40
C ALA A 77 17.18 -12.59 -6.44
N GLN A 78 17.62 -13.01 -7.63
CA GLN A 78 18.85 -13.80 -7.80
C GLN A 78 20.10 -12.96 -7.53
N GLU A 79 20.14 -11.71 -7.99
CA GLU A 79 21.24 -10.78 -7.72
C GLU A 79 21.39 -10.55 -6.22
N VAL A 80 20.29 -10.23 -5.53
CA VAL A 80 20.31 -10.01 -4.07
C VAL A 80 20.72 -11.28 -3.32
N ARG A 81 20.26 -12.46 -3.74
CA ARG A 81 20.64 -13.74 -3.13
C ARG A 81 22.13 -14.08 -3.30
N LYS A 82 22.76 -13.58 -4.36
CA LYS A 82 24.18 -13.82 -4.69
C LYS A 82 25.10 -12.68 -4.27
N SER A 83 24.55 -11.61 -3.70
CA SER A 83 25.32 -10.44 -3.29
C SER A 83 26.09 -10.74 -2.01
N ASP A 84 27.29 -10.20 -1.88
CA ASP A 84 28.14 -10.34 -0.69
C ASP A 84 28.04 -9.13 0.25
N THR A 85 27.00 -8.29 0.09
CA THR A 85 26.85 -7.08 0.91
C THR A 85 26.01 -7.34 2.17
N PRO A 86 26.40 -6.81 3.35
CA PRO A 86 25.63 -6.99 4.59
C PRO A 86 24.19 -6.48 4.52
N ALA A 87 23.95 -5.44 3.71
CA ALA A 87 22.62 -4.88 3.52
C ALA A 87 21.71 -5.82 2.71
N ASP A 88 22.25 -6.51 1.71
CA ASP A 88 21.53 -7.50 0.93
C ASP A 88 21.24 -8.75 1.75
N ASP A 89 22.21 -9.24 2.53
CA ASP A 89 22.04 -10.37 3.43
C ASP A 89 20.94 -10.12 4.46
N ALA A 90 20.98 -8.96 5.13
CA ALA A 90 19.98 -8.59 6.13
C ALA A 90 18.58 -8.48 5.51
N PHE A 91 18.47 -7.87 4.33
CA PHE A 91 17.22 -7.84 3.58
C PHE A 91 16.75 -9.25 3.19
N TRP A 92 17.66 -10.09 2.70
CA TRP A 92 17.36 -11.43 2.21
C TRP A 92 16.85 -12.33 3.33
N SER A 93 17.41 -12.21 4.55
CA SER A 93 16.89 -12.88 5.73
C SER A 93 15.43 -12.51 6.00
N ARG A 94 15.13 -11.20 6.15
CA ARG A 94 13.75 -10.72 6.39
C ARG A 94 12.79 -11.11 5.28
N TRP A 95 13.24 -11.04 4.03
CA TRP A 95 12.45 -11.43 2.86
C TRP A 95 12.09 -12.91 2.87
N ARG A 96 13.03 -13.79 3.26
CA ARG A 96 12.77 -15.23 3.39
C ARG A 96 11.77 -15.53 4.50
N ASP A 97 11.91 -14.88 5.64
CA ASP A 97 10.98 -15.05 6.76
C ASP A 97 9.57 -14.62 6.35
N TYR A 98 9.45 -13.46 5.71
CA TYR A 98 8.21 -13.00 5.09
C TYR A 98 7.64 -14.01 4.11
N ALA A 99 8.44 -14.51 3.17
CA ALA A 99 7.97 -15.42 2.12
C ALA A 99 7.44 -16.74 2.70
N ARG A 100 8.09 -17.25 3.76
CA ARG A 100 7.63 -18.42 4.50
C ARG A 100 6.29 -18.15 5.20
N SER A 101 6.20 -17.08 5.98
CA SER A 101 4.94 -16.73 6.67
C SER A 101 3.81 -16.44 5.70
N ALA A 102 4.09 -15.81 4.56
CA ALA A 102 3.09 -15.58 3.52
C ALA A 102 2.58 -16.89 2.90
N ALA A 103 3.46 -17.87 2.68
CA ALA A 103 3.06 -19.19 2.21
C ALA A 103 2.23 -19.95 3.27
N ASP A 104 2.63 -19.88 4.54
CA ASP A 104 1.92 -20.56 5.63
C ASP A 104 0.52 -19.94 5.91
N ILE A 105 0.35 -18.63 5.70
CA ILE A 105 -0.89 -17.90 6.01
C ILE A 105 -1.83 -17.79 4.80
N CYS A 106 -1.29 -17.64 3.60
CA CYS A 106 -2.06 -17.29 2.40
C CYS A 106 -2.07 -18.36 1.30
N GLY A 107 -1.30 -19.44 1.47
CA GLY A 107 -1.08 -20.50 0.46
C GLY A 107 -2.08 -21.64 0.52
#